data_AF-A0A944ZXA2-F1
#
_entry.id   AF-A0A944ZXA2-F1
#
_cell.length_a   1.000
_cell.length_b   1.000
_cell.length_c   1.000
_cell.angle_alpha   90.00
_cell.angle_beta   90.00
_cell.angle_gamma   90.00
#
_symmetry.space_group_name_H-M   'P 1'
#
loop_
_entity.id
_entity.type
_entity.pdbx_description
1 polymer ?
#
loop_
_entity_poly.entity_id
_entity_poly.type
_entity_poly.pdbx_seq_one_letter_code
_entity_poly.pdbx_strand_id
1 'polypeptide(L)'
;MANSKKIQIYGKTYSLKSSSSKVDAEEVAAYVDSRMKELADARSKTTTLDLAILAALNIAQELLELKTQAGATEEAEGEKLRQLVEALDRELQHIEK
;
A
#
# COMPACT_ATOMS: atom_id res chain seq x y z
N MET A 1 12.76 -26.25 2.84
CA MET A 1 13.92 -25.51 3.42
C MET A 1 13.48 -24.06 3.56
N ALA A 2 13.49 -23.50 4.77
CA ALA A 2 13.14 -22.10 4.95
C ALA A 2 14.26 -21.24 4.33
N ASN A 3 13.98 -20.58 3.21
CA ASN A 3 14.93 -19.63 2.64
C ASN A 3 14.93 -18.39 3.56
N SER A 4 16.09 -17.98 4.05
CA SER A 4 16.24 -16.78 4.85
C SER A 4 17.06 -15.77 4.06
N LYS A 5 16.52 -14.57 3.89
CA LYS A 5 17.13 -13.50 3.12
C LYS A 5 17.66 -12.44 4.08
N LYS A 6 18.93 -12.06 3.91
CA LYS A 6 19.55 -11.01 4.73
C LYS A 6 19.26 -9.68 4.07
N ILE A 7 18.68 -8.76 4.82
CA ILE A 7 18.36 -7.40 4.38
C ILE A 7 19.03 -6.38 5.29
N GLN A 8 19.27 -5.18 4.79
CA GLN A 8 19.87 -4.09 5.56
C GLN A 8 18.92 -2.90 5.56
N ILE A 9 18.63 -2.35 6.74
CA ILE A 9 17.77 -1.19 6.94
C ILE A 9 18.48 -0.26 7.91
N TYR A 10 18.73 0.98 7.50
CA TYR A 10 19.31 2.04 8.31
C TYR A 10 20.62 1.60 9.01
N GLY A 11 21.50 0.92 8.27
CA GLY A 11 22.77 0.41 8.76
C GLY A 11 22.71 -0.86 9.62
N LYS A 12 21.50 -1.41 9.88
CA LYS A 12 21.31 -2.66 10.64
C LYS A 12 20.92 -3.80 9.72
N THR A 13 21.52 -4.96 9.93
CA THR A 13 21.25 -6.18 9.14
C THR A 13 20.22 -7.06 9.86
N TYR A 14 19.20 -7.48 9.12
CA TYR A 14 18.13 -8.35 9.60
C TYR A 14 18.06 -9.62 8.73
N SER A 15 17.62 -10.72 9.34
CA SER A 15 17.38 -11.99 8.62
C SER A 15 15.88 -12.22 8.53
N LEU A 16 15.32 -12.07 7.33
CA LEU A 16 13.91 -12.28 7.07
C LEU A 16 13.69 -13.71 6.61
N LYS A 17 12.74 -14.43 7.22
CA LYS A 17 12.26 -15.69 6.64
C LYS A 17 11.49 -15.33 5.37
N SER A 18 11.91 -15.83 4.22
CA SER A 18 11.15 -15.62 2.98
C SER A 18 9.82 -16.35 3.13
N SER A 19 8.76 -15.60 3.42
CA SER A 19 7.42 -16.07 3.08
C SER A 19 7.26 -15.87 1.57
N SER A 20 6.35 -16.64 0.95
CA SER A 20 6.05 -16.58 -0.48
C SER A 20 5.30 -15.29 -0.86
N SER A 21 5.78 -14.13 -0.39
CA SER A 21 5.26 -12.83 -0.78
C SER A 21 5.63 -12.57 -2.25
N LYS A 22 4.68 -12.01 -3.01
CA LYS A 22 4.93 -11.56 -4.39
C LYS A 22 5.93 -10.40 -4.45
N VAL A 23 6.16 -9.72 -3.33
CA VAL A 23 7.07 -8.58 -3.19
C VAL A 23 8.40 -9.07 -2.59
N ASP A 24 9.49 -8.67 -3.23
CA ASP A 24 10.85 -9.01 -2.80
C ASP A 24 11.22 -8.32 -1.47
N ALA A 25 11.86 -9.07 -0.58
CA ALA A 25 12.23 -8.58 0.75
C ALA A 25 13.23 -7.40 0.70
N GLU A 26 14.11 -7.37 -0.30
CA GLU A 26 15.05 -6.28 -0.55
C GLU A 26 14.34 -5.00 -0.95
N GLU A 27 13.28 -5.10 -1.74
CA GLU A 27 12.50 -3.94 -2.16
C GLU A 27 11.80 -3.30 -0.97
N VAL A 28 11.20 -4.13 -0.11
CA VAL A 28 10.62 -3.67 1.16
C VAL A 28 11.70 -3.03 2.05
N ALA A 29 12.88 -3.64 2.15
CA ALA A 29 13.97 -3.10 2.96
C ALA A 29 14.46 -1.75 2.43
N ALA A 30 14.62 -1.61 1.12
CA ALA A 30 15.02 -0.37 0.46
C ALA A 30 13.98 0.74 0.67
N TYR A 31 12.68 0.38 0.60
CA TYR A 31 11.60 1.32 0.85
C TYR A 31 11.63 1.87 2.28
N VAL A 32 11.74 0.99 3.28
CA VAL A 32 11.84 1.40 4.69
C VAL A 32 13.10 2.24 4.92
N ASP A 33 14.23 1.86 4.32
CA ASP A 33 15.49 2.60 4.43
C ASP A 33 15.38 4.04 3.88
N SER A 34 14.75 4.22 2.72
CA SER A 34 14.48 5.54 2.14
C SER A 34 13.63 6.40 3.07
N ARG A 35 12.52 5.85 3.58
CA ARG A 35 11.62 6.59 4.49
C ARG A 35 12.30 6.99 5.79
N MET A 36 13.15 6.13 6.34
CA MET A 36 13.94 6.47 7.52
C MET A 36 14.93 7.60 7.20
N LYS A 37 15.65 7.55 6.07
CA LYS A 37 16.59 8.62 5.66
C LYS A 37 15.91 9.97 5.44
N GLU A 38 14.78 9.99 4.74
CA GLU A 38 13.97 11.21 4.52
C GLU A 38 13.58 11.88 5.85
N LEU A 39 13.15 11.09 6.83
CA LEU A 39 12.77 11.58 8.15
C LEU A 39 13.97 12.05 8.98
N ALA A 40 15.14 11.47 8.76
CA ALA A 40 16.36 11.83 9.49
C ALA A 40 16.86 13.21 9.05
N ASP A 41 16.79 13.49 7.75
CA ASP A 41 17.13 14.81 7.19
C ASP A 41 16.18 15.90 7.67
N ALA A 42 14.90 15.56 7.87
CA ALA A 42 13.89 16.51 8.34
C ALA A 42 13.96 16.82 9.85
N ARG A 43 14.55 15.95 10.68
CA ARG A 43 14.55 16.10 12.16
C ARG A 43 15.88 15.71 12.81
N SER A 44 16.66 16.72 13.19
CA SER A 44 18.02 16.58 13.74
C SER A 44 18.15 15.99 15.16
N LYS A 45 17.06 15.69 15.87
CA LYS A 45 17.10 15.25 17.30
C LYS A 45 16.29 13.99 17.62
N THR A 46 15.90 13.22 16.61
CA THR A 46 15.05 12.03 16.79
C THR A 46 15.90 10.78 16.93
N THR A 47 15.58 9.89 17.88
CA THR A 47 16.31 8.63 18.05
C THR A 47 16.03 7.68 16.87
N THR A 48 16.93 6.72 16.59
CA THR A 48 16.70 5.73 15.53
C THR A 48 15.42 4.93 15.71
N LEU A 49 15.01 4.68 16.95
CA LEU A 49 13.77 3.96 17.25
C LEU A 49 12.56 4.81 16.89
N ASP A 50 12.53 6.06 17.33
CA ASP A 50 11.44 7.00 17.02
C ASP A 50 11.34 7.23 15.50
N LEU A 51 12.49 7.30 14.81
CA LEU A 51 12.57 7.40 13.36
C LEU A 51 11.93 6.18 12.66
N ALA A 52 12.22 4.97 13.16
CA ALA A 52 11.64 3.74 12.63
C ALA A 52 10.12 3.69 12.86
N ILE A 53 9.65 4.15 14.02
CA ILE A 53 8.21 4.25 14.33
C ILE A 53 7.54 5.27 13.41
N LEU A 54 8.15 6.43 13.19
CA LEU A 54 7.62 7.45 12.26
C LEU A 54 7.57 6.95 10.82
N ALA A 55 8.61 6.24 10.37
CA ALA A 55 8.62 5.61 9.06
C ALA A 55 7.48 4.58 8.94
N ALA A 56 7.30 3.72 9.94
CA ALA A 56 6.21 2.74 9.96
C ALA A 56 4.82 3.41 9.95
N LEU A 57 4.64 4.53 10.67
CA LEU A 57 3.40 5.29 10.69
C LEU A 57 3.09 5.89 9.31
N ASN A 58 4.07 6.52 8.66
CA ASN A 58 3.89 7.07 7.31
C ASN A 58 3.52 5.99 6.30
N ILE A 59 4.24 4.86 6.32
CA ILE A 59 3.97 3.73 5.42
C ILE A 59 2.57 3.15 5.67
N ALA A 60 2.16 3.02 6.93
CA ALA A 60 0.83 2.54 7.28
C ALA A 60 -0.26 3.52 6.83
N GLN A 61 -0.02 4.82 6.95
CA GLN A 61 -0.95 5.84 6.49
C GLN A 61 -1.14 5.78 4.96
N GLU A 62 -0.05 5.72 4.19
CA GLU A 62 -0.11 5.57 2.73
C GLU A 62 -0.89 4.31 2.32
N LEU A 63 -0.66 3.20 3.01
CA LEU A 63 -1.38 1.94 2.76
C LEU A 63 -2.88 2.08 3.03
N LEU A 64 -3.27 2.76 4.12
CA LEU A 64 -4.68 2.96 4.46
C LEU A 64 -5.35 3.92 3.47
N GLU A 65 -4.68 5.01 3.08
CA GLU A 65 -5.16 5.95 2.07
C GLU A 65 -5.40 5.24 0.71
N LEU A 66 -4.45 4.42 0.26
CA LEU A 66 -4.59 3.63 -0.96
C LEU A 66 -5.75 2.64 -0.89
N LYS A 67 -5.96 1.99 0.26
CA LYS A 67 -7.09 1.07 0.46
C LYS A 67 -8.43 1.80 0.44
N THR A 68 -8.51 2.97 1.05
CA THR A 68 -9.72 3.79 1.03
C THR A 68 -10.02 4.29 -0.38
N GLN A 69 -9.00 4.72 -1.13
CA GLN A 69 -9.17 5.17 -2.51
C GLN A 69 -9.60 4.03 -3.45
N ALA A 70 -9.03 2.83 -3.27
CA ALA A 70 -9.46 1.64 -4.02
C ALA A 70 -10.93 1.30 -3.76
N GLY A 71 -11.36 1.27 -2.49
CA GLY A 71 -12.76 1.02 -2.14
C GLY A 71 -13.72 2.07 -2.69
N ALA A 72 -13.36 3.35 -2.60
CA ALA A 72 -14.16 4.44 -3.18
C ALA A 72 -14.27 4.34 -4.71
N THR A 73 -13.22 3.87 -5.39
CA THR A 73 -13.21 3.66 -6.84
C THR A 73 -14.13 2.49 -7.22
N GLU A 74 -14.05 1.37 -6.49
CA GLU A 74 -14.92 0.21 -6.69
C GLU A 74 -16.41 0.56 -6.49
N GLU A 75 -16.73 1.36 -5.47
CA GLU A 75 -18.09 1.85 -5.24
C GLU A 75 -18.58 2.74 -6.39
N ALA A 76 -17.77 3.69 -6.84
CA ALA A 76 -18.12 4.58 -7.94
C ALA A 76 -18.29 3.84 -9.29
N GLU A 77 -17.46 2.84 -9.56
CA GLU A 77 -17.60 1.97 -10.73
C GLU A 77 -18.86 1.11 -10.64
N GLY A 78 -19.15 0.55 -9.47
CA GLY A 78 -20.37 -0.21 -9.21
C GLY A 78 -21.64 0.62 -9.41
N GLU A 79 -21.63 1.88 -8.98
CA GLU A 79 -22.76 2.79 -9.18
C GLU A 79 -22.97 3.13 -10.67
N LYS A 80 -21.90 3.44 -11.40
CA LYS A 80 -21.99 3.67 -12.86
C LYS A 80 -22.51 2.44 -13.59
N LEU A 81 -22.06 1.25 -13.21
CA LEU A 81 -22.54 0.01 -13.81
C LEU A 81 -24.04 -0.19 -13.57
N ARG A 82 -24.53 0.08 -12.36
CA ARG A 82 -25.97 0.03 -12.06
C ARG A 82 -26.76 1.03 -12.88
N GLN A 83 -26.28 2.27 -13.01
CA GLN A 83 -26.93 3.29 -13.84
C GLN A 83 -27.00 2.88 -15.32
N LEU A 84 -25.94 2.26 -15.85
CA LEU A 84 -25.90 1.73 -17.22
C LEU A 84 -26.91 0.59 -17.43
N VAL A 85 -27.01 -0.35 -16.47
CA VAL A 85 -27.99 -1.44 -16.51
C VAL A 85 -29.42 -0.88 -16.48
N GLU A 86 -29.71 0.06 -15.58
CA GLU A 86 -31.04 0.70 -15.53
C GLU A 86 -31.40 1.49 -16.79
N ALA A 87 -30.42 2.09 -17.46
CA ALA A 87 -30.64 2.79 -18.71
C ALA A 87 -30.94 1.81 -19.86
N LEU A 88 -30.21 0.68 -19.92
CA LEU A 88 -30.46 -0.39 -20.88
C LEU A 88 -31.84 -1.04 -20.67
N ASP A 89 -32.21 -1.33 -19.42
CA ASP A 89 -33.52 -1.89 -19.09
C ASP A 89 -34.67 -0.94 -19.52
N ARG A 90 -34.48 0.37 -19.35
CA ARG A 90 -35.46 1.38 -19.80
C ARG A 90 -35.63 1.40 -21.31
N GLU A 91 -34.54 1.34 -22.07
CA GLU A 91 -34.60 1.30 -23.54
C GLU A 91 -35.20 -0.01 -24.04
N LEU A 92 -34.86 -1.16 -23.44
CA LEU A 92 -35.45 -2.45 -23.78
C LEU A 92 -36.97 -2.47 -23.56
N GLN A 93 -37.45 -1.93 -22.43
CA GLN A 93 -38.89 -1.79 -22.18
C GLN A 93 -39.61 -0.87 -23.17
N HIS A 94 -38.89 0.07 -23.78
CA HIS A 94 -39.42 0.98 -24.78
C HIS A 94 -39.53 0.33 -26.17
N ILE A 95 -38.69 -0.66 -26.47
CA ILE A 95 -38.68 -1.42 -27.73
C ILE A 95 -39.71 -2.55 -27.73
N GLU A 96 -40.06 -3.09 -26.57
CA GLU A 96 -41.08 -4.15 -26.42
C GLU A 96 -42.54 -3.66 -26.39
N LYS A 97 -42.76 -2.34 -26.50
CA LYS A 97 -44.10 -1.71 -26.60
C LYS A 97 -44.41 -1.27 -28.03
#